data_AF-A0A2P4SUM9-F1
#
_entry.id   AF-A0A2P4SUM9-F1
#
_cell.length_a   1.000
_cell.length_b   1.000
_cell.length_c   1.000
_cell.angle_alpha   90.00
_cell.angle_beta   90.00
_cell.angle_gamma   90.00
#
_symmetry.space_group_name_H-M   'P 1'
#
loop_
_entity.id
_entity.type
_entity.pdbx_description
1 polymer ?
#
loop_
_entity_poly.entity_id
_entity_poly.type
_entity_poly.pdbx_seq_one_letter_code
_entity_poly.pdbx_strand_id
1 'polypeptide(L)'
;LLQIQNEESVILFLVVWTVTEITRYSFYTFNLLNHLPYFIKWARYNFFIILYPAGVAGELLTIYAALPYVKKTGMYSLRLPNKYNVSFDYYYFLIIVMFSYIPLFPQLYLHMLRQRRKVLHGEVIVEKDD
;
A
#
# COMPACT_ATOMS: atom_id res chain seq x y z
N LEU A 1 9.95 -22.13 1.21
CA LEU A 1 9.04 -21.38 0.31
C LEU A 1 7.57 -21.56 0.69
N LEU A 2 7.05 -22.79 0.86
CA LEU A 2 5.63 -23.05 1.19
C LEU A 2 5.12 -22.47 2.53
N GLN A 3 6.00 -22.20 3.51
CA GLN A 3 5.56 -21.87 4.87
C GLN A 3 5.08 -20.42 5.04
N ILE A 4 5.62 -19.47 4.27
CA ILE A 4 5.27 -18.04 4.39
C ILE A 4 4.03 -17.69 3.57
N GLN A 5 3.80 -18.40 2.46
CA GLN A 5 2.64 -18.16 1.58
C GLN A 5 1.30 -18.53 2.23
N ASN A 6 1.32 -19.43 3.21
CA ASN A 6 0.13 -19.86 3.96
C ASN A 6 -0.18 -18.94 5.16
N GLU A 7 0.63 -17.91 5.41
CA GLU A 7 0.35 -16.96 6.48
C GLU A 7 -0.93 -16.18 6.18
N GLU A 8 -1.80 -16.04 7.17
CA GLU A 8 -3.08 -15.34 7.05
C GLU A 8 -2.89 -13.88 6.61
N SER A 9 -1.74 -13.29 6.96
CA SER A 9 -1.33 -11.95 6.54
C SER A 9 -1.26 -11.81 5.02
N VAL A 10 -0.88 -12.87 4.30
CA VAL A 10 -0.74 -12.87 2.85
C VAL A 10 -2.11 -12.76 2.18
N ILE A 11 -3.06 -13.56 2.65
CA ILE A 11 -4.43 -13.55 2.16
C ILE A 11 -5.07 -12.18 2.46
N LEU A 12 -4.82 -11.64 3.65
CA LEU A 12 -5.34 -10.34 4.06
C LEU A 12 -4.88 -9.23 3.11
N PHE A 13 -3.57 -9.04 2.91
CA PHE A 13 -3.11 -7.95 2.03
C PHE A 13 -3.57 -8.19 0.59
N LEU A 14 -3.55 -9.44 0.10
CA LEU A 14 -3.90 -9.75 -1.27
C LEU A 14 -5.37 -9.44 -1.57
N VAL A 15 -6.29 -9.87 -0.69
CA VAL A 15 -7.71 -9.57 -0.83
C VAL A 15 -7.94 -8.06 -0.76
N VAL A 16 -7.33 -7.40 0.23
CA VAL A 16 -7.47 -5.95 0.41
C VAL A 16 -7.01 -5.18 -0.83
N TRP A 17 -5.80 -5.44 -1.33
CA TRP A 17 -5.28 -4.78 -2.52
C TRP A 17 -6.10 -5.12 -3.77
N THR A 18 -6.56 -6.36 -3.92
CA THR A 18 -7.43 -6.76 -5.04
C THR A 18 -8.74 -5.95 -5.04
N VAL A 19 -9.38 -5.77 -3.89
CA VAL A 19 -10.60 -4.95 -3.79
C VAL A 19 -10.31 -3.47 -4.08
N THR A 20 -9.15 -2.94 -3.65
CA THR A 20 -8.75 -1.56 -4.00
C THR A 20 -8.54 -1.38 -5.50
N GLU A 21 -7.97 -2.37 -6.18
CA GLU A 21 -7.73 -2.34 -7.62
C GLU A 21 -9.06 -2.40 -8.39
N ILE A 22 -9.97 -3.32 -8.01
CA ILE A 22 -11.30 -3.45 -8.62
C ILE A 22 -12.07 -2.13 -8.55
N THR A 23 -12.08 -1.48 -7.39
CA THR A 23 -12.80 -0.21 -7.21
C THR A 23 -12.16 0.93 -8.00
N ARG A 24 -10.83 0.98 -8.08
CA ARG A 24 -10.08 1.96 -8.88
C ARG A 24 -10.35 1.80 -10.37
N TYR A 25 -10.22 0.59 -10.90
CA TYR A 25 -10.42 0.33 -12.33
C TYR A 25 -11.87 0.51 -12.74
N SER A 26 -12.82 0.07 -11.91
CA SER A 26 -14.24 0.35 -12.13
C SER A 26 -14.47 1.85 -12.28
N PHE A 27 -13.92 2.68 -11.38
CA PHE A 27 -14.03 4.13 -11.50
C PHE A 27 -13.47 4.64 -12.84
N TYR A 28 -12.30 4.17 -13.29
CA TYR A 28 -11.72 4.61 -14.56
C TYR A 28 -12.56 4.20 -15.77
N THR A 29 -13.09 2.97 -15.78
CA THR A 29 -13.97 2.49 -16.85
C THR A 29 -15.25 3.32 -16.95
N PHE A 30 -15.93 3.55 -15.84
CA PHE A 30 -17.17 4.34 -15.84
C PHE A 30 -16.93 5.84 -16.10
N ASN A 31 -15.76 6.36 -15.72
CA ASN A 31 -15.35 7.72 -16.07
C ASN A 31 -15.13 7.86 -17.59
N LEU A 32 -14.58 6.83 -18.25
CA LEU A 32 -14.40 6.81 -19.72
C LEU A 32 -15.74 6.74 -20.46
N LEU A 33 -16.73 6.04 -19.89
CA LEU A 33 -18.08 5.92 -20.44
C LEU A 33 -18.94 7.17 -20.21
N ASN A 34 -18.39 8.25 -19.63
CA ASN A 34 -19.09 9.50 -19.26
C ASN A 34 -20.33 9.30 -18.36
N HIS A 35 -20.50 8.11 -17.79
CA HIS A 35 -21.62 7.75 -16.93
C HIS A 35 -21.06 7.16 -15.65
N LEU A 36 -20.78 8.02 -14.67
CA LEU A 36 -20.19 7.63 -13.40
C LEU A 36 -21.29 7.46 -12.33
N PRO A 37 -21.74 6.22 -12.05
CA PRO A 37 -22.75 5.99 -11.03
C PRO A 37 -22.24 6.43 -9.65
N TYR A 38 -23.12 7.08 -8.88
CA TYR A 38 -22.78 7.62 -7.54
C TYR A 38 -22.17 6.56 -6.61
N PHE A 39 -22.66 5.32 -6.69
CA PHE A 39 -22.16 4.19 -5.91
C PHE A 39 -20.66 3.95 -6.09
N ILE A 40 -20.15 4.00 -7.32
CA ILE A 40 -18.73 3.72 -7.61
C ILE A 40 -17.84 4.88 -7.13
N LYS A 41 -18.32 6.11 -7.28
CA LYS A 41 -17.66 7.29 -6.71
C LYS A 41 -17.61 7.18 -5.18
N TRP A 42 -18.72 6.84 -4.54
CA TRP A 42 -18.79 6.67 -3.09
C TRP A 42 -17.88 5.52 -2.60
N ALA A 43 -17.90 4.37 -3.27
CA ALA A 43 -17.09 3.21 -2.94
C ALA A 43 -15.59 3.55 -2.97
N ARG A 44 -15.12 4.24 -4.01
CA ARG A 44 -13.72 4.69 -4.13
C ARG A 44 -13.29 5.54 -2.94
N TYR A 45 -14.13 6.48 -2.49
CA TYR A 45 -13.78 7.45 -1.45
C TYR A 45 -14.10 6.99 -0.02
N ASN A 46 -14.77 5.86 0.19
CA ASN A 46 -15.02 5.30 1.51
C ASN A 46 -14.20 4.03 1.76
N PHE A 47 -14.06 3.15 0.77
CA PHE A 47 -13.30 1.92 0.96
C PHE A 47 -11.81 2.16 1.20
N PHE A 48 -11.22 3.22 0.63
CA PHE A 48 -9.80 3.51 0.88
C PHE A 48 -9.51 3.76 2.37
N ILE A 49 -10.48 4.24 3.16
CA ILE A 49 -10.27 4.55 4.59
C ILE A 49 -9.96 3.28 5.39
N ILE A 50 -10.60 2.16 5.03
CA ILE A 50 -10.45 0.87 5.72
C ILE A 50 -9.41 0.01 5.02
N LEU A 51 -9.49 -0.09 3.68
CA LEU A 51 -8.63 -0.97 2.91
C LEU A 51 -7.17 -0.49 2.91
N TYR A 52 -6.91 0.81 2.91
CA TYR A 52 -5.54 1.31 2.89
C TYR A 52 -4.72 0.94 4.15
N PRO A 53 -5.19 1.24 5.39
CA PRO A 53 -4.48 0.80 6.58
C PRO A 53 -4.44 -0.73 6.73
N ALA A 54 -5.51 -1.44 6.33
CA ALA A 54 -5.53 -2.90 6.37
C ALA A 54 -4.50 -3.54 5.43
N GLY A 55 -4.36 -3.00 4.20
CA GLY A 55 -3.40 -3.51 3.22
C GLY A 55 -1.97 -3.30 3.67
N VAL A 56 -1.66 -2.09 4.15
CA VAL A 56 -0.34 -1.75 4.70
C VAL A 56 -0.01 -2.59 5.93
N ALA A 57 -0.97 -2.81 6.83
CA ALA A 57 -0.77 -3.69 7.98
C ALA A 57 -0.47 -5.13 7.52
N GLY A 58 -1.21 -5.66 6.54
CA GLY A 58 -0.96 -6.99 5.98
C GLY A 58 0.41 -7.13 5.32
N GLU A 59 0.87 -6.11 4.59
CA GLU A 59 2.22 -6.07 4.01
C GLU A 59 3.30 -6.08 5.09
N LEU A 60 3.19 -5.22 6.10
CA LEU A 60 4.15 -5.14 7.20
C LEU A 60 4.21 -6.45 8.00
N LEU A 61 3.06 -7.05 8.29
CA LEU A 61 2.98 -8.35 8.97
C LEU A 61 3.60 -9.47 8.13
N THR A 62 3.38 -9.47 6.81
CA THR A 62 3.99 -10.45 5.90
C THR A 62 5.51 -10.30 5.85
N ILE A 63 6.03 -9.07 5.76
CA ILE A 63 7.48 -8.81 5.81
C ILE A 63 8.04 -9.25 7.16
N TYR A 64 7.36 -8.94 8.26
CA TYR A 64 7.76 -9.33 9.60
C TYR A 64 7.83 -10.85 9.77
N ALA A 65 6.83 -11.59 9.29
CA ALA A 65 6.82 -13.05 9.27
C ALA A 65 7.95 -13.64 8.39
N ALA A 66 8.34 -12.94 7.32
CA ALA A 66 9.43 -13.34 6.44
C ALA A 66 10.83 -13.05 7.02
N LEU A 67 11.01 -12.03 7.87
CA LEU A 67 12.31 -11.67 8.48
C LEU A 67 13.09 -12.84 9.13
N PRO A 68 12.49 -13.67 10.02
CA PRO A 68 13.22 -14.77 10.63
C PRO A 68 13.66 -15.83 9.62
N TYR A 69 12.88 -16.04 8.56
CA TYR A 69 13.23 -16.95 7.47
C TYR A 69 14.37 -16.40 6.62
N VAL A 70 14.31 -15.13 6.25
CA VAL A 70 15.36 -14.43 5.49
C VAL A 70 16.69 -14.43 6.27
N LYS A 71 16.64 -14.18 7.58
CA LYS A 71 17.83 -14.22 8.45
C LYS A 71 18.47 -15.61 8.51
N LYS A 72 17.66 -16.67 8.58
CA LYS A 72 18.14 -18.06 8.65
C LYS A 72 18.71 -18.55 7.32
N THR A 73 18.05 -18.21 6.22
CA THR A 73 18.42 -18.72 4.89
C THR A 73 19.48 -17.88 4.19
N GLY A 74 19.66 -16.62 4.60
CA GLY A 74 20.56 -15.69 3.93
C GLY A 74 20.17 -15.43 2.47
N MET A 75 18.90 -15.69 2.10
CA MET A 75 18.44 -15.52 0.72
C MET A 75 18.65 -14.08 0.26
N TYR A 76 19.20 -13.95 -0.94
CA TYR A 76 19.53 -12.67 -1.57
C TYR A 76 20.52 -11.78 -0.80
N SER A 77 21.19 -12.29 0.23
CA SER A 77 22.34 -11.61 0.85
C SER A 77 23.62 -11.90 0.06
N LEU A 78 24.27 -10.86 -0.45
CA LEU A 78 25.61 -10.93 -1.02
C LEU A 78 26.63 -10.75 0.10
N ARG A 79 27.28 -11.85 0.51
CA ARG A 79 28.36 -11.84 1.50
C ARG A 79 29.72 -11.89 0.81
N LEU A 80 30.72 -11.30 1.44
CA LEU A 80 32.10 -11.35 0.98
C LEU A 80 32.67 -12.78 1.06
N PRO A 81 33.62 -13.16 0.18
CA PRO A 81 34.22 -12.34 -0.88
C PRO A 81 33.48 -12.46 -2.23
N ASN A 82 33.06 -11.32 -2.79
CA ASN A 82 32.46 -11.21 -4.13
C ASN A 82 33.37 -10.34 -5.03
N LYS A 83 33.43 -10.62 -6.33
CA LYS A 83 34.30 -9.95 -7.34
C LYS A 83 34.20 -8.42 -7.35
N TYR A 84 33.07 -7.88 -6.88
CA TYR A 84 32.77 -6.46 -6.83
C TYR A 84 33.00 -5.80 -5.45
N ASN A 85 33.44 -6.55 -4.43
CA ASN A 85 33.65 -6.08 -3.05
C ASN A 85 32.42 -5.37 -2.42
N VAL A 86 31.20 -5.75 -2.82
CA VAL A 86 29.95 -5.22 -2.29
C VAL A 86 29.31 -6.26 -1.35
N SER A 87 28.95 -5.81 -0.14
CA SER A 87 28.12 -6.57 0.80
C SER A 87 26.71 -6.02 0.76
N PHE A 88 25.71 -6.86 0.50
CA PHE A 88 24.30 -6.50 0.54
C PHE A 88 23.57 -7.50 1.43
N ASP A 89 22.94 -7.02 2.50
CA ASP A 89 22.15 -7.86 3.38
C ASP A 89 20.66 -7.57 3.20
N TYR A 90 19.97 -8.54 2.62
CA TYR A 90 18.54 -8.45 2.32
C TYR A 90 17.68 -8.27 3.58
N TYR A 91 18.14 -8.81 4.72
CA TYR A 91 17.50 -8.62 6.03
C TYR A 91 17.42 -7.14 6.45
N TYR A 92 18.53 -6.39 6.36
CA TYR A 92 18.55 -4.98 6.71
C TYR A 92 17.77 -4.13 5.70
N PHE A 93 17.79 -4.52 4.43
CA PHE A 93 16.96 -3.89 3.40
C PHE A 93 15.47 -3.98 3.74
N LEU A 94 14.97 -5.16 4.12
CA LEU A 94 13.56 -5.34 4.52
C LEU A 94 13.18 -4.48 5.74
N ILE A 95 14.08 -4.34 6.72
CA ILE A 95 13.87 -3.47 7.88
C ILE A 95 13.75 -1.99 7.45
N ILE A 96 14.64 -1.53 6.57
CA ILE A 96 14.59 -0.15 6.05
C ILE A 96 13.28 0.09 5.30
N VAL A 97 12.83 -0.88 4.50
CA VAL A 97 11.53 -0.81 3.81
C VAL A 97 10.40 -0.67 4.82
N MET A 98 10.36 -1.47 5.89
CA MET A 98 9.34 -1.33 6.94
C MET A 98 9.35 0.05 7.60
N PHE A 99 10.53 0.61 7.89
CA PHE A 99 10.64 1.97 8.46
C PHE A 99 10.19 3.06 7.48
N SER A 100 10.39 2.86 6.17
CA SER A 100 9.96 3.82 5.15
C SER A 100 8.44 4.05 5.14
N TYR A 101 7.64 3.09 5.62
CA TYR A 101 6.19 3.27 5.73
C TYR A 101 5.80 4.34 6.75
N ILE A 102 6.61 4.62 7.78
CA ILE A 102 6.29 5.62 8.81
C ILE A 102 6.14 7.04 8.22
N PRO A 103 7.10 7.56 7.43
CA PRO A 103 6.93 8.86 6.77
C PRO A 103 6.02 8.82 5.53
N LEU A 104 6.05 7.75 4.72
CA LEU A 104 5.30 7.70 3.46
C LEU A 104 3.79 7.51 3.68
N PHE A 105 3.40 6.69 4.66
CA PHE A 105 1.99 6.33 4.87
C PHE A 105 1.11 7.53 5.23
N PRO A 106 1.44 8.38 6.22
CA PRO A 106 0.60 9.53 6.58
C PRO A 106 0.50 10.53 5.43
N GLN A 107 1.60 10.76 4.70
CA GLN A 107 1.61 11.72 3.58
C GLN A 107 0.64 11.30 2.48
N LEU A 108 0.68 10.03 2.04
CA LEU A 108 -0.20 9.49 1.02
C LEU A 108 -1.66 9.43 1.50
N TYR A 109 -1.88 8.99 2.75
CA TYR A 109 -3.22 8.90 3.33
C TYR A 109 -3.90 10.26 3.44
N LEU A 110 -3.18 11.27 3.94
CA LEU A 110 -3.67 12.65 4.01
C LEU A 110 -3.95 13.23 2.62
N HIS A 111 -3.11 12.91 1.62
CA HIS A 111 -3.35 13.33 0.24
C HIS A 111 -4.68 12.77 -0.31
N MET A 112 -4.97 11.49 -0.09
CA MET A 112 -6.25 10.89 -0.50
C MET A 112 -7.45 11.49 0.27
N LEU A 113 -7.30 11.80 1.56
CA LEU A 113 -8.33 12.50 2.33
C LEU A 113 -8.61 13.91 1.80
N ARG A 114 -7.58 14.63 1.35
CA ARG A 114 -7.75 15.93 0.67
C ARG A 114 -8.50 15.78 -0.65
N GLN A 115 -8.15 14.76 -1.45
CA GLN A 115 -8.88 14.47 -2.70
C GLN A 115 -10.35 14.13 -2.44
N ARG A 116 -10.64 13.37 -1.38
CA ARG A 116 -12.01 13.06 -0.93
C ARG A 116 -12.81 14.33 -0.64
N ARG A 117 -12.23 15.28 0.11
CA ARG A 117 -12.89 16.55 0.42
C ARG A 117 -13.21 17.34 -0.84
N LYS A 118 -12.26 17.47 -1.76
CA LYS A 118 -12.46 18.20 -3.03
C LYS A 118 -13.58 17.62 -3.89
N VAL A 119 -13.65 16.28 -4.01
CA VAL A 119 -14.59 15.62 -4.95
C VAL A 119 -15.97 15.38 -4.36
N LEU A 120 -16.08 15.12 -3.04
CA LEU A 120 -17.37 14.83 -2.40
C LEU A 120 -18.01 16.01 -1.69
N HIS A 121 -17.21 16.92 -1.11
CA HIS A 121 -17.75 18.07 -0.37
C HIS A 121 -17.72 19.36 -1.19
N GLY A 122 -17.09 19.35 -2.38
CA GLY A 122 -17.11 20.49 -3.28
C GLY A 122 -16.73 21.79 -2.58
N GLU A 123 -15.69 21.78 -1.74
CA GLU A 123 -15.18 23.03 -1.12
C GLU A 123 -14.72 23.97 -2.24
N VAL A 124 -15.68 24.81 -2.65
CA VAL A 124 -15.54 26.23 -2.91
C VAL A 124 -14.36 26.70 -2.09
N ILE A 125 -13.28 27.03 -2.79
CA ILE A 125 -12.27 27.92 -2.25
C ILE A 125 -13.09 29.16 -1.89
N VAL A 126 -13.42 29.35 -0.61
CA VAL A 126 -13.82 30.67 -0.14
C VAL A 126 -12.57 31.49 -0.35
N GLU A 127 -12.53 32.19 -1.50
CA GLU A 127 -11.68 33.35 -1.67
C GLU A 127 -11.88 34.16 -0.39
N LYS A 128 -10.79 34.30 0.35
CA LYS A 128 -10.76 35.21 1.46
C LYS A 128 -10.80 36.60 0.81
N ASP A 129 -12.01 37.10 0.58
CA ASP A 129 -12.25 38.49 0.23
C ASP A 129 -11.68 39.35 1.37
N ASP A 130 -10.72 40.19 0.98
CA ASP A 130 -10.09 41.33 1.68
C ASP A 130 -9.32 41.09 3.00
#